data_AF-A0A7W0SC54-F1
#
_entry.id   AF-A0A7W0SC54-F1
#
_cell.length_a   1.000
_cell.length_b   1.000
_cell.length_c   1.000
_cell.angle_alpha   90.00
_cell.angle_beta   90.00
_cell.angle_gamma   90.00
#
_symmetry.space_group_name_H-M   'P 1'
#
loop_
_entity.id
_entity.type
_entity.pdbx_description
1 polymer ?
#
loop_
_entity_poly.entity_id
_entity_poly.type
_entity_poly.pdbx_seq_one_letter_code
_entity_poly.pdbx_strand_id
1 'polypeptide(L)'
;MPHEPRRRHMTGARGFTLVELLVSMGVVVLLLTFVMRLVSGTTATITTSNKQLDTASLARIVLDRIGNDLSGAVFTGGATILHYSEAGDTGNSAMAFVSGSRARGPTTQTSAWTTDTRSAFIGYKVRLVAQNVGGSSPRIPALNRGDGRFTFSTQDADNKATYRVWDVFGANNTRMPNDLVTVPPANDEGILNWQIAASGIFRMHVSFVLDDGRIVQTPPLYRNFFANGDPTAIGCIPIAFSSANSADAGKRYVKGLVVGVAVLDEQTRNLAYRADNNFATTISGKIVRPTVDGETPAEVWDRNLRTLTSNAPSDANYLFPPVRQNIRFYQRFYGVTL
;
A
#
# COMPACT_ATOMS: atom_id res chain seq x y z
N MET A 1 -17.79 29.19 -98.93
CA MET A 1 -17.26 29.13 -97.56
C MET A 1 -17.56 27.75 -97.00
N PRO A 2 -16.56 26.90 -96.77
CA PRO A 2 -16.77 25.52 -96.30
C PRO A 2 -16.85 25.48 -94.77
N HIS A 3 -17.93 24.91 -94.24
CA HIS A 3 -18.08 24.60 -92.82
C HIS A 3 -17.34 23.28 -92.52
N GLU A 4 -16.30 23.38 -91.71
CA GLU A 4 -15.51 22.26 -91.20
C GLU A 4 -16.25 21.57 -90.05
N PRO A 5 -16.59 20.27 -90.16
CA PRO A 5 -17.26 19.56 -89.08
C PRO A 5 -16.25 19.19 -87.98
N ARG A 6 -16.31 19.87 -86.83
CA ARG A 6 -15.63 19.48 -85.58
C ARG A 6 -16.06 18.07 -85.16
N ARG A 7 -15.25 17.06 -85.49
CA ARG A 7 -15.34 15.72 -84.89
C ARG A 7 -15.03 15.81 -83.40
N ARG A 8 -16.06 15.88 -82.56
CA ARG A 8 -15.94 15.61 -81.12
C ARG A 8 -15.61 14.13 -80.96
N HIS A 9 -14.34 13.83 -80.70
CA HIS A 9 -13.93 12.54 -80.18
C HIS A 9 -14.59 12.36 -78.80
N MET A 10 -15.70 11.62 -78.75
CA MET A 10 -16.18 11.02 -77.51
C MET A 10 -15.20 9.91 -77.16
N THR A 11 -14.15 10.27 -76.42
CA THR A 11 -13.27 9.31 -75.76
C THR A 11 -14.14 8.49 -74.82
N GLY A 12 -14.45 7.25 -75.22
CA GLY A 12 -15.27 6.32 -74.45
C GLY A 12 -14.69 6.17 -73.05
N ALA A 13 -15.49 6.55 -72.05
CA ALA A 13 -15.19 6.31 -70.66
C ALA A 13 -15.15 4.79 -70.44
N ARG A 14 -13.95 4.22 -70.38
CA ARG A 14 -13.74 2.85 -69.95
C ARG A 14 -14.12 2.79 -68.46
N GLY A 15 -15.29 2.23 -68.16
CA GLY A 15 -15.70 1.94 -66.79
C GLY A 15 -14.75 0.91 -66.16
N PHE A 16 -14.57 1.00 -64.84
CA PHE A 16 -13.83 0.00 -64.07
C PHE A 16 -14.44 -1.39 -64.26
N THR A 17 -13.57 -2.37 -64.44
CA THR A 17 -13.99 -3.78 -64.50
C THR A 17 -14.44 -4.24 -63.11
N LEU A 18 -15.37 -5.20 -63.07
CA LEU A 18 -15.87 -5.79 -61.82
C LEU A 18 -14.72 -6.37 -60.97
N VAL A 19 -13.69 -6.90 -61.63
CA VAL A 19 -12.46 -7.40 -60.99
C VAL A 19 -11.67 -6.27 -60.32
N GLU A 20 -11.47 -5.13 -60.99
CA GLU A 20 -10.78 -3.98 -60.38
C GLU A 20 -11.53 -3.44 -59.16
N LEU A 21 -12.87 -3.46 -59.20
CA LEU A 21 -13.70 -3.04 -58.06
C LEU A 21 -13.55 -4.02 -56.88
N LEU A 22 -13.54 -5.33 -57.14
CA LEU A 22 -13.34 -6.37 -56.12
C LEU A 22 -11.95 -6.25 -55.48
N VAL A 23 -10.91 -6.07 -56.30
CA VAL A 23 -9.53 -5.88 -55.81
C VAL A 23 -9.44 -4.61 -54.97
N SER A 24 -10.03 -3.50 -55.43
CA SER A 24 -10.04 -2.23 -54.69
C SER A 24 -10.72 -2.38 -53.32
N MET A 25 -11.86 -3.07 -53.28
CA MET A 25 -12.56 -3.34 -52.01
C MET A 25 -11.74 -4.23 -51.08
N GLY A 26 -11.05 -5.25 -51.62
CA GLY A 26 -10.17 -6.13 -50.85
C GLY A 26 -9.01 -5.36 -50.19
N VAL A 27 -8.36 -4.46 -50.93
CA VAL A 27 -7.29 -3.61 -50.40
C VAL A 27 -7.82 -2.65 -49.32
N VAL A 28 -8.99 -2.05 -49.54
CA VAL A 28 -9.61 -1.16 -48.55
C VAL A 28 -9.92 -1.90 -47.25
N VAL A 29 -10.50 -3.11 -47.33
CA VAL A 29 -10.78 -3.93 -46.14
C VAL A 29 -9.48 -4.28 -45.41
N LEU A 30 -8.43 -4.67 -46.13
CA LEU A 30 -7.13 -4.97 -45.54
C LEU A 30 -6.56 -3.73 -44.82
N LEU A 31 -6.55 -2.57 -45.47
CA LEU A 31 -6.08 -1.32 -44.86
C LEU A 31 -6.88 -0.95 -43.62
N LEU A 32 -8.21 -1.05 -43.66
CA LEU A 32 -9.07 -0.80 -42.51
C LEU A 32 -8.76 -1.75 -41.34
N THR A 33 -8.58 -3.04 -41.61
CA THR A 33 -8.21 -4.01 -40.56
C THR A 33 -6.86 -3.69 -39.94
N PHE A 34 -5.88 -3.25 -40.74
CA PHE A 34 -4.56 -2.85 -40.24
C PHE A 34 -4.65 -1.62 -39.33
N VAL A 35 -5.38 -0.59 -39.76
CA VAL A 35 -5.61 0.63 -38.96
C VAL A 35 -6.33 0.29 -37.64
N MET A 36 -7.36 -0.57 -37.67
CA MET A 36 -8.07 -1.00 -36.46
C MET A 36 -7.16 -1.74 -35.47
N ARG A 37 -6.26 -2.59 -35.96
CA ARG A 37 -5.28 -3.30 -35.12
C ARG A 37 -4.30 -2.31 -34.48
N LEU A 38 -3.80 -1.35 -35.24
CA LEU A 38 -2.90 -0.31 -34.74
C LEU A 38 -3.58 0.52 -33.66
N VAL A 39 -4.80 1.03 -33.92
CA VAL A 39 -5.57 1.85 -32.97
C VAL A 39 -5.85 1.07 -31.68
N SER A 40 -6.21 -0.21 -31.80
CA SER A 40 -6.45 -1.09 -30.65
C SER A 40 -5.17 -1.31 -29.83
N GLY A 41 -4.03 -1.53 -30.49
CA GLY A 41 -2.72 -1.64 -29.84
C GLY A 41 -2.34 -0.36 -29.10
N THR A 42 -2.42 0.79 -29.76
CA THR A 42 -2.11 2.10 -29.17
C THR A 42 -3.02 2.41 -27.98
N THR A 43 -4.32 2.13 -28.10
CA THR A 43 -5.29 2.35 -27.00
C THR A 43 -4.95 1.47 -25.79
N ALA A 44 -4.62 0.19 -26.02
CA ALA A 44 -4.20 -0.71 -24.96
C ALA A 44 -2.92 -0.20 -24.26
N THR A 45 -1.92 0.24 -25.01
CA THR A 45 -0.68 0.82 -24.45
C THR A 45 -0.97 2.08 -23.63
N ILE A 46 -1.74 3.03 -24.16
CA ILE A 46 -2.09 4.27 -23.45
C ILE A 46 -2.83 3.96 -22.14
N THR A 47 -3.82 3.06 -22.18
CA THR A 47 -4.57 2.71 -20.97
C THR A 47 -3.69 2.05 -19.91
N THR A 48 -2.76 1.16 -20.30
CA THR A 48 -1.79 0.58 -19.38
C THR A 48 -0.82 1.63 -18.82
N SER A 49 -0.33 2.55 -19.64
CA SER A 49 0.55 3.64 -19.19
C SER A 49 -0.16 4.55 -18.19
N ASN A 50 -1.42 4.92 -18.43
CA ASN A 50 -2.19 5.74 -17.51
C ASN A 50 -2.38 5.03 -16.16
N LYS A 51 -2.72 3.73 -16.16
CA LYS A 51 -2.82 2.93 -14.92
C LYS A 51 -1.50 2.90 -14.14
N GLN A 52 -0.37 2.79 -14.83
CA GLN A 52 0.95 2.81 -14.19
C GLN A 52 1.28 4.18 -13.59
N LEU A 53 0.93 5.27 -14.27
CA LEU A 53 1.12 6.62 -13.77
C LEU A 53 0.25 6.89 -12.53
N ASP A 54 -1.02 6.47 -12.56
CA ASP A 54 -1.94 6.63 -11.44
C ASP A 54 -1.47 5.86 -10.20
N THR A 55 -1.07 4.60 -10.38
CA THR A 55 -0.55 3.77 -9.29
C THR A 55 0.77 4.29 -8.73
N ALA A 56 1.67 4.79 -9.58
CA ALA A 56 2.92 5.43 -9.15
C ALA A 56 2.67 6.73 -8.36
N SER A 57 1.74 7.57 -8.84
CA SER A 57 1.34 8.80 -8.17
C SER A 57 0.78 8.52 -6.78
N LEU A 58 -0.14 7.55 -6.67
CA LEU A 58 -0.73 7.12 -5.41
C LEU A 58 0.31 6.57 -4.44
N ALA A 59 1.23 5.72 -4.91
CA ALA A 59 2.32 5.20 -4.09
C ALA A 59 3.22 6.31 -3.56
N ARG A 60 3.58 7.27 -4.43
CA ARG A 60 4.41 8.42 -4.08
C ARG A 60 3.74 9.29 -3.02
N ILE A 61 2.48 9.67 -3.20
CA ILE A 61 1.73 10.49 -2.23
C ILE A 61 1.72 9.83 -0.85
N VAL A 62 1.49 8.52 -0.80
CA VAL A 62 1.48 7.77 0.46
C VAL A 62 2.86 7.69 1.10
N LEU A 63 3.90 7.38 0.33
CA LEU A 63 5.27 7.30 0.85
C LEU A 63 5.78 8.69 1.28
N ASP A 64 5.42 9.76 0.56
CA ASP A 64 5.65 11.14 1.00
C ASP A 64 4.92 11.43 2.32
N ARG A 65 3.67 10.97 2.45
CA ARG A 65 2.91 11.15 3.69
C ARG A 65 3.52 10.39 4.86
N ILE A 66 3.90 9.12 4.68
CA ILE A 66 4.61 8.32 5.69
C ILE A 66 5.90 9.02 6.10
N GLY A 67 6.67 9.53 5.14
CA GLY A 67 7.89 10.31 5.41
C GLY A 67 7.63 11.56 6.23
N ASN A 68 6.59 12.32 5.90
CA ASN A 68 6.20 13.52 6.65
C ASN A 68 5.72 13.20 8.07
N ASP A 69 5.01 12.08 8.27
CA ASP A 69 4.58 11.67 9.60
C ASP A 69 5.79 11.15 10.43
N LEU A 70 6.71 10.42 9.81
CA LEU A 70 7.97 9.94 10.40
C LEU A 70 8.97 11.06 10.71
N SER A 71 9.04 12.12 9.91
CA SER A 71 9.90 13.27 10.20
C SER A 71 9.44 14.04 11.44
N GLY A 72 8.14 13.98 11.74
CA GLY A 72 7.58 14.46 13.00
C GLY A 72 7.66 13.45 14.14
N ALA A 73 8.19 12.24 13.93
CA ALA A 73 8.26 11.23 14.98
C ALA A 73 9.09 11.73 16.17
N VAL A 74 8.58 11.53 17.38
CA VAL A 74 9.26 11.97 18.60
C VAL A 74 10.28 10.90 18.99
N PHE A 75 11.56 11.26 18.95
CA PHE A 75 12.67 10.44 19.43
C PHE A 75 13.14 10.97 20.79
N THR A 76 12.89 10.22 21.86
CA THR A 76 13.34 10.57 23.22
C THR A 76 14.53 9.70 23.58
N GLY A 77 15.68 10.31 23.89
CA GLY A 77 16.92 9.56 24.17
C GLY A 77 17.41 8.73 22.96
N GLY A 78 17.12 9.21 21.75
CA GLY A 78 17.40 8.55 20.48
C GLY A 78 16.66 7.23 20.28
N ALA A 79 15.52 7.02 20.96
CA ALA A 79 14.57 5.96 20.65
C ALA A 79 13.19 6.58 20.34
N THR A 80 12.47 6.07 19.34
CA THR A 80 11.04 6.35 19.19
C THR A 80 10.23 5.11 19.56
N ILE A 81 9.05 5.31 20.12
CA ILE A 81 8.12 4.22 20.37
C ILE A 81 7.52 3.85 19.02
N LEU A 82 8.21 3.00 18.27
CA LEU A 82 7.67 2.35 17.08
C LEU A 82 7.04 1.02 17.51
N HIS A 83 5.72 0.94 17.46
CA HIS A 83 5.00 -0.32 17.52
C HIS A 83 5.06 -0.97 16.15
N TYR A 84 5.76 -2.07 16.05
CA TYR A 84 5.73 -2.96 14.89
C TYR A 84 4.96 -4.22 15.26
N SER A 85 3.95 -4.55 14.46
CA SER A 85 3.31 -5.86 14.54
C SER A 85 3.18 -6.45 13.15
N GLU A 86 3.42 -7.75 13.06
CA GLU A 86 3.03 -8.54 11.91
C GLU A 86 1.70 -9.22 12.25
N ALA A 87 0.64 -8.89 11.53
CA ALA A 87 -0.66 -9.49 11.75
C ALA A 87 -0.69 -10.91 11.14
N GLY A 88 -0.13 -11.90 11.83
CA GLY A 88 -0.17 -13.32 11.46
C GLY A 88 0.28 -13.64 10.02
N ASP A 89 -0.19 -14.78 9.49
CA ASP A 89 0.16 -15.32 8.16
C ASP A 89 -0.21 -14.40 6.97
N THR A 90 -0.89 -13.27 7.23
CA THR A 90 -1.21 -12.29 6.19
C THR A 90 0.01 -11.52 5.71
N GLY A 91 1.11 -11.51 6.50
CA GLY A 91 2.39 -10.89 6.21
C GLY A 91 2.38 -9.40 5.85
N ASN A 92 1.28 -8.70 6.15
CA ASN A 92 1.25 -7.25 6.16
C ASN A 92 1.85 -6.75 7.47
N SER A 93 2.82 -5.85 7.37
CA SER A 93 3.29 -5.12 8.54
C SER A 93 2.26 -4.06 8.93
N ALA A 94 2.18 -3.82 10.22
CA ALA A 94 1.58 -2.61 10.74
C ALA A 94 2.62 -1.88 11.59
N MET A 95 2.62 -0.55 11.46
CA MET A 95 3.51 0.32 12.23
C MET A 95 2.70 1.42 12.91
N ALA A 96 3.04 1.76 14.13
CA ALA A 96 2.52 2.96 14.78
C ALA A 96 3.62 3.65 15.59
N PHE A 97 3.57 4.96 15.69
CA PHE A 97 4.57 5.74 16.41
C PHE A 97 3.99 7.04 16.95
N VAL A 98 4.69 7.64 17.90
CA VAL A 98 4.38 8.97 18.41
C VAL A 98 4.96 10.01 17.48
N SER A 99 4.15 10.98 17.07
CA SER A 99 4.54 12.10 16.22
C SER A 99 4.14 13.43 16.85
N GLY A 100 4.91 14.49 16.62
CA GLY A 100 4.54 15.88 16.89
C GLY A 100 3.46 16.41 15.92
N SER A 101 3.03 15.60 14.96
CA SER A 101 1.84 15.88 14.17
C SER A 101 0.61 15.98 15.07
N ARG A 102 -0.29 16.93 14.79
CA ARG A 102 -1.56 17.05 15.49
C ARG A 102 -2.51 15.92 15.10
N ALA A 103 -3.17 15.33 16.08
CA ALA A 103 -4.23 14.35 15.84
C ALA A 103 -5.49 15.07 15.34
N ARG A 104 -6.16 14.46 14.36
CA ARG A 104 -7.48 14.88 13.89
C ARG A 104 -8.51 14.40 14.91
N GLY A 105 -9.03 15.32 15.71
CA GLY A 105 -10.07 14.98 16.67
C GLY A 105 -11.49 15.05 16.09
N PRO A 106 -12.43 14.29 16.66
CA PRO A 106 -13.85 14.57 16.48
C PRO A 106 -14.17 15.97 17.03
N THR A 107 -14.96 16.74 16.29
CA THR A 107 -15.41 18.09 16.66
C THR A 107 -16.35 18.12 17.87
N THR A 108 -16.73 16.96 18.41
CA THR A 108 -17.79 16.80 19.43
C THR A 108 -17.27 16.56 20.86
N GLN A 109 -15.98 16.76 21.14
CA GLN A 109 -15.49 16.66 22.53
C GLN A 109 -15.82 17.91 23.35
N THR A 110 -16.60 17.73 24.42
CA THR A 110 -17.10 18.77 25.34
C THR A 110 -16.12 19.17 26.45
N SER A 111 -14.96 18.51 26.58
CA SER A 111 -13.98 18.82 27.64
C SER A 111 -12.83 19.69 27.12
N ALA A 112 -12.62 20.84 27.77
CA ALA A 112 -11.54 21.78 27.46
C ALA A 112 -10.13 21.27 27.81
N TRP A 113 -10.02 20.15 28.52
CA TRP A 113 -8.74 19.54 28.91
C TRP A 113 -8.18 18.55 27.87
N THR A 114 -8.94 18.22 26.83
CA THR A 114 -8.55 17.26 25.77
C THR A 114 -8.25 17.92 24.42
N THR A 115 -8.13 19.26 24.38
CA THR A 115 -8.33 20.01 23.12
C THR A 115 -7.07 20.33 22.32
N ASP A 116 -5.86 20.19 22.86
CA ASP A 116 -4.63 20.46 22.09
C ASP A 116 -3.45 19.56 22.51
N THR A 117 -3.46 18.31 22.08
CA THR A 117 -2.23 17.51 22.13
C THR A 117 -1.39 17.87 20.92
N ARG A 118 -0.29 18.59 21.15
CA ARG A 118 0.77 18.85 20.16
C ARG A 118 1.49 17.59 19.66
N SER A 119 1.03 16.43 20.12
CA SER A 119 1.47 15.11 19.70
C SER A 119 0.26 14.22 19.40
N ALA A 120 0.47 13.27 18.51
CA ALA A 120 -0.48 12.23 18.13
C ALA A 120 0.22 10.88 18.03
N PHE A 121 -0.55 9.82 18.20
CA PHE A 121 -0.18 8.52 17.66
C PHE A 121 -0.56 8.48 16.20
N ILE A 122 0.39 8.11 15.35
CA ILE A 122 0.14 7.82 13.94
C ILE A 122 0.35 6.34 13.71
N GLY A 123 -0.57 5.69 13.00
CA GLY A 123 -0.50 4.28 12.65
C GLY A 123 -0.76 4.04 11.17
N TYR A 124 -0.13 3.01 10.62
CA TYR A 124 -0.34 2.53 9.26
C TYR A 124 -0.55 1.03 9.27
N LYS A 125 -1.58 0.56 8.55
CA LYS A 125 -1.81 -0.86 8.29
C LYS A 125 -2.62 -1.06 7.03
N VAL A 126 -2.44 -2.20 6.36
CA VAL A 126 -3.36 -2.64 5.33
C VAL A 126 -4.55 -3.32 6.00
N ARG A 127 -5.76 -2.91 5.64
CA ARG A 127 -7.00 -3.45 6.22
C ARG A 127 -8.03 -3.66 5.12
N LEU A 128 -8.93 -4.62 5.35
CA LEU A 128 -10.07 -4.86 4.48
C LEU A 128 -11.16 -3.80 4.72
N VAL A 129 -11.42 -2.97 3.71
CA VAL A 129 -12.43 -1.91 3.72
C VAL A 129 -13.62 -2.32 2.85
N ALA A 130 -14.82 -2.11 3.35
CA ALA A 130 -16.04 -2.29 2.56
C ALA A 130 -16.13 -1.19 1.49
N GLN A 131 -16.17 -1.56 0.22
CA GLN A 131 -16.44 -0.65 -0.88
C GLN A 131 -17.80 -1.00 -1.48
N ASN A 132 -18.71 -0.04 -1.64
CA ASN A 132 -20.00 -0.31 -2.29
C ASN A 132 -19.79 -0.40 -3.81
N VAL A 133 -19.85 -1.61 -4.36
CA VAL A 133 -19.70 -1.87 -5.80
C VAL A 133 -20.91 -2.68 -6.27
N GLY A 134 -21.81 -2.03 -7.01
CA GLY A 134 -22.94 -2.69 -7.68
C GLY A 134 -23.93 -3.39 -6.74
N GLY A 135 -24.21 -2.82 -5.56
CA GLY A 135 -25.13 -3.41 -4.57
C GLY A 135 -24.52 -4.50 -3.68
N SER A 136 -23.26 -4.88 -3.92
CA SER A 136 -22.44 -5.67 -2.99
C SER A 136 -21.47 -4.77 -2.23
N SER A 137 -21.07 -5.17 -1.02
CA SER A 137 -20.06 -4.47 -0.22
C SER A 137 -18.78 -5.32 -0.11
N PRO A 138 -18.06 -5.57 -1.22
CA PRO A 138 -16.80 -6.30 -1.20
C PRO A 138 -15.81 -5.67 -0.22
N ARG A 139 -15.09 -6.54 0.48
CA ARG A 139 -14.04 -6.16 1.42
C ARG A 139 -12.70 -6.20 0.69
N ILE A 140 -12.15 -5.02 0.42
CA ILE A 140 -10.95 -4.87 -0.40
C ILE A 140 -9.81 -4.34 0.49
N PRO A 141 -8.59 -4.89 0.39
CA PRO A 141 -7.48 -4.37 1.14
C PRO A 141 -7.11 -2.96 0.66
N ALA A 142 -6.97 -2.06 1.62
CA ALA A 142 -6.52 -0.70 1.42
C ALA A 142 -5.54 -0.32 2.53
N LEU A 143 -4.58 0.55 2.22
CA LEU A 143 -3.74 1.15 3.24
C LEU A 143 -4.57 2.17 4.02
N ASN A 144 -4.59 2.00 5.33
CA ASN A 144 -5.23 2.92 6.24
C ASN A 144 -4.16 3.63 7.07
N ARG A 145 -4.41 4.91 7.31
CA ARG A 145 -3.68 5.72 8.27
C ARG A 145 -4.62 6.01 9.43
N GLY A 146 -4.22 5.63 10.63
CA GLY A 146 -4.90 5.99 11.86
C GLY A 146 -4.17 7.13 12.53
N ASP A 147 -4.92 8.03 13.14
CA ASP A 147 -4.37 8.94 14.12
C ASP A 147 -5.18 8.94 15.40
N GLY A 148 -4.48 9.04 16.53
CA GLY A 148 -5.06 8.94 17.86
C GLY A 148 -4.47 10.01 18.76
N ARG A 149 -5.31 10.52 19.66
CA ARG A 149 -4.90 11.51 20.67
C ARG A 149 -4.26 10.80 21.85
N PHE A 150 -3.39 11.54 22.54
CA PHE A 150 -3.02 11.18 23.90
C PHE A 150 -4.18 11.53 24.84
N THR A 151 -4.74 10.53 25.49
CA THR A 151 -5.66 10.77 26.61
C THR A 151 -4.85 10.65 27.89
N PHE A 152 -4.71 11.77 28.61
CA PHE A 152 -4.17 11.74 29.96
C PHE A 152 -5.28 11.23 30.89
N SER A 153 -5.10 10.05 31.46
CA SER A 153 -5.98 9.56 32.53
C SER A 153 -5.45 10.09 33.86
N THR A 154 -6.30 10.77 34.63
CA THR A 154 -5.98 11.23 36.00
C THR A 154 -6.43 10.23 37.06
N GLN A 155 -6.71 8.98 36.68
CA GLN A 155 -7.41 8.01 37.52
C GLN A 155 -6.49 7.28 38.53
N ASP A 156 -5.50 7.97 39.10
CA ASP A 156 -4.75 7.46 40.25
C ASP A 156 -5.22 8.21 41.51
N ALA A 157 -5.44 7.47 42.60
CA ALA A 157 -6.00 8.01 43.85
C ALA A 157 -5.14 9.14 44.47
N ASP A 158 -3.88 9.25 44.04
CA ASP A 158 -2.91 10.26 44.44
C ASP A 158 -2.97 11.56 43.61
N ASN A 159 -3.88 11.67 42.63
CA ASN A 159 -3.97 12.82 41.73
C ASN A 159 -2.67 13.10 40.94
N LYS A 160 -1.76 12.12 40.88
CA LYS A 160 -0.57 12.16 40.03
C LYS A 160 -1.02 11.86 38.62
N ALA A 161 -0.81 12.79 37.70
CA ALA A 161 -0.93 12.52 36.28
C ALA A 161 0.16 11.50 35.88
N THR A 162 -0.12 10.21 36.04
CA THR A 162 0.77 9.16 35.57
C THR A 162 0.54 9.01 34.08
N TYR A 163 1.56 9.36 33.29
CA TYR A 163 1.59 9.06 31.87
C TYR A 163 1.80 7.55 31.70
N ARG A 164 0.72 6.77 31.69
CA ARG A 164 0.78 5.38 31.25
C ARG A 164 0.69 5.35 29.74
N VAL A 165 1.85 5.28 29.08
CA VAL A 165 1.97 4.75 27.71
C VAL A 165 1.14 3.46 27.58
N TRP A 166 1.14 2.67 28.65
CA TRP A 166 0.36 1.46 28.86
C TRP A 166 -1.17 1.62 28.80
N ASP A 167 -1.76 2.82 28.87
CA ASP A 167 -3.21 3.01 28.66
C ASP A 167 -3.56 3.22 27.18
N VAL A 168 -2.60 3.69 26.39
CA VAL A 168 -2.70 3.71 24.92
C VAL A 168 -2.48 2.30 24.38
N PHE A 169 -1.50 1.58 24.92
CA PHE A 169 -1.19 0.20 24.52
C PHE A 169 -1.99 -0.88 25.28
N GLY A 170 -2.66 -0.53 26.38
CA GLY A 170 -3.55 -1.36 27.21
C GLY A 170 -2.83 -2.24 28.26
N ALA A 171 -3.34 -2.24 29.51
CA ALA A 171 -3.01 -3.16 30.61
C ALA A 171 -2.89 -4.63 30.20
N ASN A 172 -3.78 -5.04 29.28
CA ASN A 172 -3.88 -6.37 28.70
C ASN A 172 -3.89 -6.32 27.17
N ASN A 173 -3.22 -5.34 26.56
CA ASN A 173 -3.24 -5.23 25.10
C ASN A 173 -4.65 -5.10 24.51
N THR A 174 -5.60 -4.53 25.26
CA THR A 174 -7.00 -4.38 24.83
C THR A 174 -7.29 -3.04 24.15
N ARG A 175 -6.39 -2.04 24.21
CA ARG A 175 -6.67 -0.67 23.75
C ARG A 175 -6.05 -0.28 22.40
N MET A 176 -4.81 -0.66 22.12
CA MET A 176 -4.23 -0.70 20.76
C MET A 176 -4.02 -2.11 20.14
N PRO A 177 -4.00 -3.22 20.89
CA PRO A 177 -3.62 -4.53 20.31
C PRO A 177 -4.70 -5.53 19.89
N ASN A 178 -5.98 -5.14 19.77
CA ASN A 178 -6.89 -5.90 18.90
C ASN A 178 -7.04 -5.25 17.54
N ASP A 179 -7.07 -3.93 17.39
CA ASP A 179 -7.35 -3.34 16.09
C ASP A 179 -6.18 -3.54 15.09
N LEU A 180 -4.93 -3.54 15.54
CA LEU A 180 -3.75 -3.80 14.66
C LEU A 180 -3.59 -5.26 14.22
N VAL A 181 -4.13 -6.23 14.97
CA VAL A 181 -3.95 -7.67 14.75
C VAL A 181 -5.26 -8.40 14.38
N THR A 182 -6.40 -7.91 14.86
CA THR A 182 -7.75 -8.43 14.61
C THR A 182 -8.59 -7.38 13.90
N VAL A 183 -9.47 -7.84 12.99
CA VAL A 183 -10.42 -6.95 12.31
C VAL A 183 -11.36 -6.35 13.38
N PRO A 184 -11.40 -5.02 13.59
CA PRO A 184 -12.33 -4.44 14.55
C PRO A 184 -13.78 -4.74 14.12
N PRO A 185 -14.71 -4.99 15.06
CA PRO A 185 -16.13 -5.07 14.72
C PRO A 185 -16.59 -3.76 14.05
N ALA A 186 -17.55 -3.86 13.14
CA ALA A 186 -17.92 -2.78 12.18
C ALA A 186 -18.37 -1.46 12.82
N ASN A 187 -18.57 -1.43 14.14
CA ASN A 187 -19.05 -0.33 14.95
C ASN A 187 -18.03 0.18 15.99
N ASP A 188 -16.80 -0.32 16.00
CA ASP A 188 -15.78 0.15 16.93
C ASP A 188 -15.08 1.40 16.37
N GLU A 189 -15.49 2.58 16.84
CA GLU A 189 -14.72 3.82 16.69
C GLU A 189 -13.48 3.75 17.60
N GLY A 190 -12.56 2.84 17.27
CA GLY A 190 -11.36 2.58 18.04
C GLY A 190 -10.50 3.84 18.27
N ILE A 191 -9.52 3.72 19.18
CA ILE A 191 -8.62 4.80 19.61
C ILE A 191 -7.94 5.52 18.44
N LEU A 192 -7.78 4.84 17.31
CA LEU A 192 -7.32 5.42 16.05
C LEU A 192 -8.50 5.61 15.09
N ASN A 193 -8.69 6.85 14.65
CA ASN A 193 -9.61 7.18 13.56
C ASN A 193 -8.99 6.74 12.23
N TRP A 194 -9.12 5.45 11.89
CA TRP A 194 -8.58 4.91 10.66
C TRP A 194 -9.26 5.49 9.43
N GLN A 195 -8.47 6.13 8.59
CA GLN A 195 -8.89 6.66 7.30
C GLN A 195 -8.16 5.93 6.19
N ILE A 196 -8.84 5.74 5.06
CA ILE A 196 -8.21 5.19 3.86
C ILE A 196 -7.15 6.19 3.40
N ALA A 197 -5.89 5.83 3.54
CA ALA A 197 -4.77 6.62 3.03
C ALA A 197 -4.62 6.38 1.52
N ALA A 198 -4.81 5.12 1.09
CA ALA A 198 -4.78 4.73 -0.31
C ALA A 198 -5.55 3.44 -0.54
N SER A 199 -6.55 3.49 -1.43
CA SER A 199 -7.34 2.32 -1.78
C SER A 199 -6.55 1.32 -2.63
N GLY A 200 -5.60 1.78 -3.45
CA GLY A 200 -4.83 0.92 -4.36
C GLY A 200 -3.72 0.11 -3.70
N ILE A 201 -3.37 0.40 -2.44
CA ILE A 201 -2.30 -0.31 -1.71
C ILE A 201 -2.89 -1.51 -0.98
N PHE A 202 -2.50 -2.71 -1.40
CA PHE A 202 -2.97 -3.96 -0.82
C PHE A 202 -1.91 -4.71 -0.01
N ARG A 203 -0.65 -4.24 -0.06
CA ARG A 203 0.45 -4.75 0.76
C ARG A 203 1.29 -3.62 1.32
N MET A 204 1.70 -3.74 2.57
CA MET A 204 2.74 -2.91 3.17
C MET A 204 3.69 -3.80 3.97
N HIS A 205 4.99 -3.54 3.86
CA HIS A 205 6.01 -4.18 4.69
C HIS A 205 7.06 -3.15 5.13
N VAL A 206 7.58 -3.33 6.35
CA VAL A 206 8.64 -2.48 6.90
C VAL A 206 9.85 -3.36 7.20
N SER A 207 10.97 -3.06 6.56
CA SER A 207 12.27 -3.64 6.89
C SER A 207 13.12 -2.59 7.62
N PHE A 208 14.09 -3.05 8.41
CA PHE A 208 14.91 -2.19 9.26
C PHE A 208 16.34 -2.17 8.74
N VAL A 209 16.91 -0.98 8.60
CA VAL A 209 18.33 -0.82 8.23
C VAL A 209 19.11 -0.58 9.50
N LEU A 210 20.07 -1.45 9.77
CA LEU A 210 20.93 -1.37 10.93
C LEU A 210 22.08 -0.37 10.71
N ASP A 211 22.79 -0.07 11.79
CA ASP A 211 23.94 0.81 11.83
C ASP A 211 25.11 0.40 10.95
N ASP A 212 25.26 -0.90 10.71
CA ASP A 212 26.22 -1.52 9.79
C ASP A 212 25.73 -1.60 8.33
N GLY A 213 24.56 -1.03 8.03
CA GLY A 213 23.96 -1.02 6.70
C GLY A 213 23.21 -2.29 6.32
N ARG A 214 23.18 -3.32 7.17
CA ARG A 214 22.38 -4.52 6.90
C ARG A 214 20.89 -4.22 6.99
N ILE A 215 20.12 -4.84 6.11
CA ILE A 215 18.67 -4.84 6.16
C ILE A 215 18.23 -6.08 6.94
N VAL A 216 17.38 -5.92 7.94
CA VAL A 216 16.77 -7.02 8.69
C VAL A 216 15.26 -6.93 8.64
N GLN A 217 14.58 -8.08 8.59
CA GLN A 217 13.11 -8.11 8.54
C GLN A 217 12.48 -7.97 9.92
N THR A 218 13.16 -8.49 10.94
CA THR A 218 12.76 -8.36 12.34
C THR A 218 13.71 -7.37 13.02
N PRO A 219 13.21 -6.33 13.70
CA PRO A 219 14.08 -5.37 14.36
C PRO A 219 14.82 -6.06 15.52
N PRO A 220 16.07 -5.64 15.83
CA PRO A 220 16.80 -6.17 16.97
C PRO A 220 15.99 -5.94 18.26
N LEU A 221 15.88 -6.97 19.10
CA LEU A 221 15.17 -6.87 20.37
C LEU A 221 15.98 -6.01 21.35
N TYR A 222 15.48 -4.80 21.62
CA TYR A 222 15.99 -3.95 22.68
C TYR A 222 15.32 -4.29 24.00
N ARG A 223 16.14 -4.61 24.99
CA ARG A 223 15.65 -5.04 26.30
C ARG A 223 15.18 -3.79 27.04
N ASN A 224 13.89 -3.77 27.38
CA ASN A 224 13.32 -2.95 28.46
C ASN A 224 13.42 -1.42 28.31
N PHE A 225 12.75 -0.83 27.31
CA PHE A 225 12.27 0.54 27.52
C PHE A 225 11.00 0.58 28.40
N PHE A 226 10.23 -0.53 28.48
CA PHE A 226 8.96 -0.57 29.23
C PHE A 226 8.62 -1.87 29.98
N ALA A 227 9.47 -2.91 29.93
CA ALA A 227 9.07 -4.23 30.43
C ALA A 227 9.44 -4.47 31.90
N ASN A 228 8.43 -4.35 32.76
CA ASN A 228 8.22 -5.25 33.89
C ASN A 228 7.24 -6.40 33.52
N GLY A 229 7.05 -6.68 32.23
CA GLY A 229 6.10 -7.69 31.72
C GLY A 229 6.76 -8.74 30.81
N ASP A 230 6.14 -9.91 30.74
CA ASP A 230 6.62 -11.11 30.04
C ASP A 230 6.91 -10.85 28.54
N PRO A 231 8.16 -11.04 28.07
CA PRO A 231 8.55 -10.84 26.67
C PRO A 231 7.93 -11.85 25.71
N THR A 232 7.34 -12.94 26.21
CA THR A 232 6.64 -13.93 25.39
C THR A 232 5.19 -13.55 25.12
N ALA A 233 4.64 -12.58 25.85
CA ALA A 233 3.22 -12.34 25.82
C ALA A 233 2.77 -11.72 24.49
N ILE A 234 3.34 -10.62 23.94
CA ILE A 234 2.70 -9.97 22.77
C ILE A 234 3.67 -9.24 21.81
N GLY A 235 3.39 -9.38 20.50
CA GLY A 235 4.18 -9.00 19.31
C GLY A 235 4.31 -7.51 19.01
N CYS A 236 4.76 -6.75 20.01
CA CYS A 236 5.10 -5.34 19.88
C CYS A 236 6.60 -5.19 20.23
N ILE A 237 7.44 -4.79 19.28
CA ILE A 237 8.88 -4.64 19.53
C ILE A 237 9.24 -3.15 19.58
N PRO A 238 9.62 -2.58 20.74
CA PRO A 238 10.15 -1.23 20.79
C PRO A 238 11.49 -1.17 20.06
N ILE A 239 11.68 -0.14 19.25
CA ILE A 239 12.89 0.03 18.44
C ILE A 239 13.71 1.18 19.01
N ALA A 240 14.92 0.87 19.47
CA ALA A 240 15.89 1.89 19.83
C ALA A 240 16.72 2.28 18.61
N PHE A 241 16.88 3.58 18.39
CA PHE A 241 17.70 4.15 17.32
C PHE A 241 19.08 4.58 17.86
N SER A 242 19.31 4.57 19.18
CA SER A 242 20.61 4.77 19.82
C SER A 242 20.73 4.09 21.19
N SER A 243 21.95 3.89 21.70
CA SER A 243 22.18 3.47 23.09
C SER A 243 22.03 4.67 24.03
N ALA A 244 21.04 4.62 24.90
CA ALA A 244 21.09 5.40 26.14
C ALA A 244 21.79 4.62 27.28
N ASN A 245 21.94 3.29 27.15
CA ASN A 245 22.48 2.41 28.18
C ASN A 245 23.80 1.74 27.76
N SER A 246 24.77 1.73 28.67
CA SER A 246 26.05 1.02 28.51
C SER A 246 25.88 -0.50 28.37
N ALA A 247 24.80 -1.06 28.91
CA ALA A 247 24.46 -2.49 28.77
C ALA A 247 24.12 -2.90 27.33
N ASP A 248 23.79 -1.94 26.45
CA ASP A 248 23.48 -2.18 25.04
C ASP A 248 24.62 -1.73 24.10
N ALA A 249 25.81 -1.40 24.62
CA ALA A 249 26.95 -0.90 23.83
C ALA A 249 27.42 -1.84 22.69
N GLY A 250 27.01 -3.11 22.71
CA GLY A 250 27.27 -4.08 21.63
C GLY A 250 26.07 -4.38 20.72
N LYS A 251 24.91 -3.76 20.94
CA LYS A 251 23.71 -3.97 20.09
C LYS A 251 23.70 -3.01 18.91
N ARG A 252 23.12 -3.48 17.80
CA ARG A 252 23.07 -2.77 16.52
C ARG A 252 21.81 -1.93 16.40
N TYR A 253 21.96 -0.62 16.24
CA TYR A 253 20.84 0.30 16.21
C TYR A 253 20.15 0.31 14.85
N VAL A 254 18.84 0.55 14.85
CA VAL A 254 18.14 0.86 13.61
C VAL A 254 18.54 2.27 13.20
N LYS A 255 19.12 2.45 12.01
CA LYS A 255 19.44 3.74 11.39
C LYS A 255 18.39 4.22 10.40
N GLY A 256 17.52 3.33 9.95
CA GLY A 256 16.46 3.70 9.03
C GLY A 256 15.45 2.59 8.80
N LEU A 257 14.39 2.95 8.08
CA LEU A 257 13.31 2.06 7.71
C LEU A 257 13.25 1.98 6.19
N VAL A 258 13.04 0.79 5.64
CA VAL A 258 12.62 0.61 4.24
C VAL A 258 11.16 0.23 4.26
N VAL A 259 10.28 1.13 3.82
CA VAL A 259 8.85 0.83 3.70
C VAL A 259 8.56 0.48 2.25
N GLY A 260 8.13 -0.75 2.02
CA GLY A 260 7.64 -1.24 0.75
C GLY A 260 6.12 -1.26 0.70
N VAL A 261 5.55 -0.92 -0.46
CA VAL A 261 4.12 -1.05 -0.74
C VAL A 261 3.90 -1.77 -2.07
N ALA A 262 2.90 -2.64 -2.11
CA ALA A 262 2.39 -3.22 -3.36
C ALA A 262 1.07 -2.57 -3.74
N VAL A 263 0.98 -2.17 -5.00
CA VAL A 263 -0.09 -1.31 -5.53
C VAL A 263 -0.75 -1.98 -6.73
N LEU A 264 -2.05 -1.81 -6.81
CA LEU A 264 -2.88 -2.26 -7.93
C LEU A 264 -3.89 -1.15 -8.29
N ASP A 265 -4.13 -0.95 -9.59
CA ASP A 265 -5.16 -0.02 -10.04
C ASP A 265 -6.56 -0.53 -9.67
N GLU A 266 -7.51 0.39 -9.54
CA GLU A 266 -8.87 0.06 -9.10
C GLU A 266 -9.59 -0.93 -10.03
N GLN A 267 -9.42 -0.80 -11.36
CA GLN A 267 -10.10 -1.71 -12.30
C GLN A 267 -9.56 -3.12 -12.17
N THR A 268 -8.24 -3.28 -12.12
CA THR A 268 -7.61 -4.59 -12.00
C THR A 268 -7.86 -5.21 -10.62
N ARG A 269 -7.96 -4.37 -9.57
CA ARG A 269 -8.37 -4.81 -8.23
C ARG A 269 -9.80 -5.36 -8.21
N ASN A 270 -10.73 -4.67 -8.87
CA ASN A 270 -12.11 -5.15 -9.02
C ASN A 270 -12.18 -6.44 -9.84
N LEU A 271 -11.31 -6.58 -10.85
CA LEU A 271 -11.19 -7.80 -11.65
C LEU A 271 -10.66 -8.98 -10.83
N ALA A 272 -9.63 -8.76 -10.02
CA ALA A 272 -9.11 -9.76 -9.08
C ALA A 272 -10.20 -10.22 -8.10
N TYR A 273 -10.97 -9.28 -7.55
CA TYR A 273 -12.08 -9.61 -6.66
C TYR A 273 -13.14 -10.47 -7.37
N ARG A 274 -13.56 -10.09 -8.58
CA ARG A 274 -14.56 -10.85 -9.35
C ARG A 274 -14.08 -12.25 -9.74
N ALA A 275 -12.78 -12.44 -9.93
CA ALA A 275 -12.21 -13.73 -10.33
C ALA A 275 -12.20 -14.76 -9.18
N ASP A 276 -12.09 -14.32 -7.92
CA ASP A 276 -11.83 -15.23 -6.79
C ASP A 276 -12.78 -15.05 -5.59
N ASN A 277 -13.57 -13.98 -5.55
CA ASN A 277 -14.37 -13.56 -4.38
C ASN A 277 -13.57 -13.35 -3.07
N ASN A 278 -12.27 -13.68 -3.03
CA ASN A 278 -11.41 -13.60 -1.87
C ASN A 278 -10.02 -13.03 -2.23
N PHE A 279 -10.00 -11.75 -2.61
CA PHE A 279 -8.78 -11.01 -2.97
C PHE A 279 -7.63 -11.22 -1.96
N ALA A 280 -7.97 -11.24 -0.66
CA ALA A 280 -7.00 -11.30 0.43
C ALA A 280 -6.21 -12.63 0.45
N THR A 281 -6.87 -13.76 0.23
CA THR A 281 -6.18 -15.07 0.26
C THR A 281 -5.33 -15.28 -0.98
N THR A 282 -5.80 -14.82 -2.14
CA THR A 282 -5.17 -15.19 -3.41
C THR A 282 -4.01 -14.29 -3.78
N ILE A 283 -4.09 -12.98 -3.54
CA ILE A 283 -3.00 -12.05 -3.92
C ILE A 283 -2.05 -11.85 -2.75
N SER A 284 -2.59 -11.50 -1.58
CA SER A 284 -1.76 -11.25 -0.40
C SER A 284 -1.07 -12.53 0.08
N GLY A 285 -1.65 -13.72 -0.13
CA GLY A 285 -0.99 -14.99 0.19
C GLY A 285 0.20 -15.32 -0.72
N LYS A 286 0.26 -14.77 -1.95
CA LYS A 286 1.33 -15.06 -2.93
C LYS A 286 2.47 -14.05 -2.86
N ILE A 287 2.14 -12.81 -2.52
CA ILE A 287 3.13 -11.76 -2.26
C ILE A 287 3.51 -11.89 -0.79
N VAL A 288 4.35 -12.89 -0.50
CA VAL A 288 4.74 -13.21 0.88
C VAL A 288 5.69 -12.17 1.47
N ARG A 289 5.77 -12.15 2.80
CA ARG A 289 6.71 -11.28 3.51
C ARG A 289 8.15 -11.65 3.13
N PRO A 290 9.06 -10.67 3.05
CA PRO A 290 10.49 -10.92 3.17
C PRO A 290 10.80 -11.71 4.44
N THR A 291 11.51 -12.83 4.31
CA THR A 291 11.98 -13.65 5.43
C THR A 291 13.50 -13.69 5.55
N VAL A 292 14.20 -13.24 4.50
CA VAL A 292 15.65 -13.25 4.41
C VAL A 292 16.16 -11.84 4.67
N ASP A 293 17.14 -11.73 5.57
CA ASP A 293 17.85 -10.49 5.83
C ASP A 293 18.71 -10.10 4.62
N GLY A 294 18.90 -8.81 4.40
CA GLY A 294 19.66 -8.24 3.28
C GLY A 294 18.82 -7.93 2.05
N GLU A 295 17.55 -8.35 2.00
CA GLU A 295 16.66 -8.09 0.87
C GLU A 295 15.63 -7.00 1.19
N THR A 296 15.37 -6.14 0.23
CA THR A 296 14.30 -5.14 0.34
C THR A 296 12.94 -5.75 0.00
N PRO A 297 11.82 -5.18 0.50
CA PRO A 297 10.50 -5.72 0.22
C PRO A 297 10.18 -5.83 -1.27
N ALA A 298 10.56 -4.82 -2.07
CA ALA A 298 10.27 -4.81 -3.50
C ALA A 298 11.02 -5.92 -4.25
N GLU A 299 12.27 -6.22 -3.87
CA GLU A 299 13.06 -7.30 -4.48
C GLU A 299 12.44 -8.67 -4.24
N VAL A 300 12.03 -8.93 -2.99
CA VAL A 300 11.36 -10.19 -2.64
C VAL A 300 10.05 -10.34 -3.39
N TRP A 301 9.25 -9.28 -3.43
CA TRP A 301 7.95 -9.33 -4.10
C TRP A 301 8.07 -9.45 -5.62
N ASP A 302 9.04 -8.78 -6.26
CA ASP A 302 9.29 -8.95 -7.70
C ASP A 302 9.71 -10.39 -8.01
N ARG A 303 10.60 -10.97 -7.21
CA ARG A 303 10.99 -12.38 -7.36
C ARG A 303 9.80 -13.31 -7.20
N ASN A 304 8.98 -13.12 -6.17
CA ASN A 304 7.78 -13.94 -5.96
C ASN A 304 6.76 -13.77 -7.08
N LEU A 305 6.57 -12.56 -7.61
CA LEU A 305 5.63 -12.33 -8.71
C LEU A 305 6.06 -13.08 -9.99
N ARG A 306 7.37 -13.22 -10.23
CA ARG A 306 7.93 -13.96 -11.36
C ARG A 306 7.75 -15.48 -11.26
N THR A 307 7.62 -16.04 -10.05
CA THR A 307 7.37 -17.48 -9.88
C THR A 307 5.91 -17.85 -10.14
N LEU A 308 4.99 -16.88 -10.08
CA LEU A 308 3.57 -17.06 -10.37
C LEU A 308 3.34 -17.15 -11.89
N THR A 309 3.76 -18.23 -12.54
CA THR A 309 3.71 -18.39 -14.01
C THR A 309 2.46 -19.13 -14.51
N SER A 310 1.76 -19.85 -13.62
CA SER A 310 0.67 -20.74 -14.03
C SER A 310 -0.55 -19.98 -14.55
N ASN A 311 -1.19 -20.56 -15.57
CA ASN A 311 -2.47 -20.10 -16.11
C ASN A 311 -3.63 -20.99 -15.65
N ALA A 312 -3.36 -22.08 -14.93
CA ALA A 312 -4.37 -23.01 -14.45
C ALA A 312 -4.88 -22.55 -13.06
N PRO A 313 -6.18 -22.23 -12.89
CA PRO A 313 -6.70 -21.69 -11.63
C PRO A 313 -6.49 -22.58 -10.40
N SER A 314 -6.31 -23.89 -10.60
CA SER A 314 -6.06 -24.86 -9.53
C SER A 314 -4.61 -24.89 -9.03
N ASP A 315 -3.68 -24.23 -9.71
CA ASP A 315 -2.26 -24.25 -9.38
C ASP A 315 -1.93 -23.27 -8.24
N ALA A 316 -1.09 -23.69 -7.30
CA ALA A 316 -0.59 -22.82 -6.25
C ALA A 316 0.20 -21.61 -6.80
N ASN A 317 0.72 -21.67 -8.03
CA ASN A 317 1.42 -20.56 -8.68
C ASN A 317 0.52 -19.75 -9.64
N TYR A 318 -0.79 -19.96 -9.59
CA TYR A 318 -1.74 -19.18 -10.38
C TYR A 318 -1.95 -17.79 -9.78
N LEU A 319 -1.84 -16.79 -10.65
CA LEU A 319 -2.36 -15.46 -10.42
C LEU A 319 -2.93 -14.98 -11.76
N PHE A 320 -4.18 -14.50 -11.74
CA PHE A 320 -4.88 -14.11 -12.96
C PHE A 320 -4.01 -13.16 -13.80
N PRO A 321 -3.66 -13.48 -15.07
CA PRO A 321 -2.60 -12.78 -15.79
C PRO A 321 -2.77 -11.25 -15.88
N PRO A 322 -3.99 -10.71 -16.13
CA PRO A 322 -4.20 -9.26 -16.09
C PRO A 322 -3.88 -8.64 -14.73
N VAL A 323 -4.10 -9.37 -13.63
CA VAL A 323 -3.76 -8.91 -12.28
C VAL A 323 -2.24 -8.93 -12.08
N ARG A 324 -1.60 -10.06 -12.38
CA ARG A 324 -0.14 -10.21 -12.30
C ARG A 324 0.61 -9.10 -13.03
N GLN A 325 0.17 -8.76 -14.24
CA GLN A 325 0.82 -7.74 -15.09
C GLN A 325 0.66 -6.30 -14.59
N ASN A 326 -0.29 -6.01 -13.71
CA ASN A 326 -0.57 -4.66 -13.22
C ASN A 326 -0.16 -4.43 -11.75
N ILE A 327 0.32 -5.46 -11.04
CA ILE A 327 0.91 -5.27 -9.71
C ILE A 327 2.22 -4.51 -9.85
N ARG A 328 2.39 -3.47 -9.02
CA ARG A 328 3.61 -2.67 -8.96
C ARG A 328 4.11 -2.60 -7.52
N PHE A 329 5.43 -2.58 -7.38
CA PHE A 329 6.10 -2.47 -6.09
C PHE A 329 6.83 -1.15 -6.02
N TYR A 330 6.62 -0.41 -4.94
CA TYR A 330 7.34 0.82 -4.65
C TYR A 330 7.91 0.72 -3.25
N GLN A 331 9.06 1.31 -3.04
CA GLN A 331 9.64 1.38 -1.70
C GLN A 331 10.38 2.69 -1.51
N ARG A 332 10.54 3.07 -0.24
CA ARG A 332 11.33 4.23 0.12
C ARG A 332 12.12 3.95 1.40
N PHE A 333 13.33 4.48 1.43
CA PHE A 333 14.17 4.53 2.61
C PHE A 333 13.88 5.81 3.41
N TYR A 334 13.69 5.65 4.72
CA TYR A 334 13.57 6.73 5.69
C TYR A 334 14.72 6.62 6.68
N GLY A 335 15.72 7.48 6.54
CA GLY A 335 16.79 7.59 7.52
C GLY A 335 16.27 8.21 8.80
N VAL A 336 16.74 7.70 9.94
CA VAL A 336 16.52 8.33 11.23
C VAL A 336 17.68 9.27 11.50
N THR A 337 17.41 10.58 11.43
CA THR A 337 18.34 11.61 11.88
C THR A 337 18.18 11.75 13.39
N LEU A 338 19.19 11.30 14.13
CA LEU A 338 19.28 11.41 15.59
C LEU A 338 19.74 12.80 16.02
#